data_AF-A0A533RZG5-F1
#
_entry.id   AF-A0A533RZG5-F1
#
_cell.length_a   1.000
_cell.length_b   1.000
_cell.length_c   1.000
_cell.angle_alpha   90.00
_cell.angle_beta   90.00
_cell.angle_gamma   90.00
#
_symmetry.space_group_name_H-M   'P 1'
#
loop_
_entity.id
_entity.type
_entity.pdbx_description
1 polymer ?
#
loop_
_entity_poly.entity_id
_entity_poly.type
_entity_poly.pdbx_seq_one_letter_code
_entity_poly.pdbx_strand_id
1 'polypeptide(L)'
;MRDNYVVKNGQLRWWVLVLFIVSGIGLIFFAAVFGFSYFTRTILSGFGLFLMAVAGYSGQSSALRLRPFDNAPWRRVRKTYSEEKASSSVVDKE
;
A
#
# COMPACT_ATOMS: atom_id res chain seq x y z
N MET A 1 -16.96 -0.87 4.79
CA MET A 1 -15.58 -0.35 4.99
C MET A 1 -15.52 0.94 4.19
N ARG A 2 -15.21 2.07 4.84
CA ARG A 2 -15.22 3.39 4.17
C ARG A 2 -14.19 3.38 3.04
N ASP A 3 -14.65 3.64 1.83
CA ASP A 3 -13.82 3.93 0.67
C ASP A 3 -13.06 5.23 0.93
N ASN A 4 -11.92 5.13 1.62
CA ASN A 4 -11.03 6.27 1.80
C ASN A 4 -10.27 6.48 0.48
N TYR A 5 -10.10 7.73 0.05
CA TYR A 5 -9.49 8.09 -1.24
C TYR A 5 -8.14 7.41 -1.53
N VAL A 6 -7.43 6.97 -0.48
CA VAL A 6 -6.10 6.37 -0.51
C VAL A 6 -6.12 4.84 -0.73
N VAL A 7 -7.14 4.13 -0.23
CA VAL A 7 -7.18 2.65 -0.22
C VAL A 7 -8.53 2.17 -0.74
N LYS A 8 -8.53 1.47 -1.88
CA LYS A 8 -9.73 0.84 -2.45
C LYS A 8 -9.48 -0.65 -2.62
N ASN A 9 -10.39 -1.49 -2.11
CA ASN A 9 -10.28 -2.96 -2.16
C ASN A 9 -8.96 -3.52 -1.59
N GLY A 10 -8.46 -2.90 -0.52
CA GLY A 10 -7.25 -3.34 0.17
C GLY A 10 -5.94 -3.18 -0.59
N GLN A 11 -5.97 -2.42 -1.67
CA GLN A 11 -4.82 -1.99 -2.46
C GLN A 11 -4.76 -0.46 -2.48
N LEU A 12 -3.55 0.10 -2.60
CA LEU A 12 -3.41 1.51 -2.92
C LEU A 12 -3.97 1.75 -4.33
N ARG A 13 -4.77 2.81 -4.50
CA ARG A 13 -5.26 3.17 -5.83
C ARG A 13 -4.08 3.51 -6.73
N TRP A 14 -4.16 3.09 -7.99
CA TRP A 14 -3.17 3.43 -9.03
C TRP A 14 -2.94 4.94 -9.14
N TRP A 15 -3.96 5.76 -8.87
CA TRP A 15 -3.84 7.23 -8.79
C TRP A 15 -2.84 7.72 -7.74
N VAL A 16 -2.73 7.04 -6.58
CA VAL A 16 -1.77 7.40 -5.52
C VAL A 16 -0.35 7.10 -5.99
N LEU A 17 -0.15 5.97 -6.67
CA LEU A 17 1.13 5.60 -7.27
C LEU A 17 1.59 6.62 -8.31
N VAL A 18 0.68 7.02 -9.22
CA VAL A 18 0.96 8.05 -10.21
C VAL A 18 1.31 9.38 -9.54
N LEU A 19 0.59 9.79 -8.50
CA LEU A 19 0.90 11.01 -7.75
C LEU A 19 2.28 10.97 -7.09
N PHE A 20 2.69 9.84 -6.52
CA PHE A 20 4.04 9.68 -5.94
C PHE A 20 5.13 9.76 -7.01
N ILE A 21 4.91 9.14 -8.17
CA ILE A 21 5.85 9.18 -9.30
C ILE A 21 5.99 10.61 -9.83
N VAL A 22 4.87 11.29 -10.09
CA VAL A 22 4.84 12.67 -10.58
C VAL A 22 5.48 13.62 -9.57
N SER A 23 5.18 13.46 -8.28
CA SER A 23 5.79 14.23 -7.19
C SER A 23 7.30 14.03 -7.12
N GLY A 24 7.79 12.78 -7.23
CA GLY A 24 9.21 12.46 -7.23
C GLY A 24 9.96 13.08 -8.42
N ILE A 25 9.40 13.00 -9.62
CA ILE A 25 9.96 13.64 -10.82
C ILE A 25 9.98 15.16 -10.65
N GLY A 26 8.89 15.74 -10.15
CA GLY A 26 8.80 17.17 -9.86
C GLY A 26 9.87 17.64 -8.88
N LEU A 27 10.11 16.87 -7.81
CA LEU A 27 11.16 17.15 -6.82
C LEU A 27 12.56 17.12 -7.44
N ILE A 28 12.86 16.13 -8.29
CA ILE A 28 14.16 16.03 -8.98
C ILE A 28 14.35 17.19 -9.95
N PHE A 29 13.31 17.53 -10.72
CA PHE A 29 13.35 18.66 -11.65
C PHE A 29 13.51 19.99 -10.90
N PHE A 30 12.77 20.18 -9.81
CA PHE A 30 12.88 21.36 -8.97
C PHE A 30 14.26 21.49 -8.34
N ALA A 31 14.83 20.39 -7.83
CA ALA A 31 16.19 20.33 -7.30
C ALA A 31 17.26 20.67 -8.35
N ALA A 32 17.00 20.39 -9.63
CA ALA A 32 17.91 20.67 -10.73
C ALA A 32 17.84 22.13 -11.21
N VAL A 33 16.66 22.74 -11.16
CA VAL A 33 16.41 24.10 -11.67
C VAL A 33 16.66 25.18 -10.62
N PHE A 34 16.26 24.95 -9.36
CA PHE A 34 16.63 25.84 -8.27
C PHE A 34 18.10 25.55 -7.92
N GLY A 35 18.97 26.54 -8.09
CA GLY A 35 20.42 26.46 -7.84
C GLY A 35 20.78 26.20 -6.38
N PHE A 36 20.39 25.04 -5.86
CA PHE A 36 20.71 24.56 -4.52
C PHE A 36 22.18 24.14 -4.43
N SER A 37 22.74 24.25 -3.24
CA SER A 37 24.07 23.70 -2.92
C SER A 37 24.12 22.20 -3.25
N TYR A 38 25.30 21.71 -3.68
CA TYR A 38 25.53 20.32 -4.10
C TYR A 38 25.00 19.29 -3.08
N PHE A 39 25.11 19.59 -1.80
CA PHE A 39 24.64 18.72 -0.72
C PHE A 39 23.10 18.63 -0.71
N THR A 40 22.41 19.76 -0.76
CA THR A 40 20.94 19.84 -0.79
C THR A 40 20.37 19.18 -2.04
N ARG A 41 21.00 19.39 -3.19
CA ARG A 41 20.57 18.78 -4.47
C ARG A 41 20.68 17.25 -4.45
N THR A 42 21.74 16.72 -3.85
CA THR A 42 21.93 15.26 -3.69
C THR A 42 20.87 14.66 -2.78
N ILE A 43 20.60 15.28 -1.63
CA ILE A 43 19.57 14.81 -0.69
C ILE A 43 18.19 14.85 -1.34
N LEU A 44 17.86 15.95 -2.02
CA LEU A 44 16.54 16.16 -2.61
C LEU A 44 16.28 15.20 -3.79
N SER A 45 17.31 14.94 -4.61
CA SER A 45 17.24 13.96 -5.68
C SER A 45 17.14 12.52 -5.14
N GLY A 46 17.90 12.20 -4.08
CA GLY A 46 17.81 10.90 -3.41
C GLY A 46 16.44 10.65 -2.78
N PHE A 47 15.84 11.68 -2.19
CA PHE A 47 14.48 11.60 -1.64
C PHE A 47 13.42 11.42 -2.74
N GLY A 48 13.57 12.13 -3.87
CA GLY A 48 12.72 11.93 -5.06
C GLY A 48 12.79 10.51 -5.61
N LEU A 49 14.00 9.94 -5.72
CA LEU A 49 14.22 8.55 -6.13
C LEU A 49 13.62 7.55 -5.13
N PHE A 50 13.79 7.80 -3.83
CA PHE A 50 13.23 6.96 -2.78
C PHE A 50 11.70 6.89 -2.86
N LEU A 51 11.03 8.04 -3.03
CA LEU A 51 9.58 8.11 -3.24
C LEU A 51 9.14 7.30 -4.48
N MET A 52 9.90 7.41 -5.56
CA MET A 52 9.65 6.66 -6.80
C MET A 52 9.82 5.15 -6.60
N ALA A 53 10.85 4.72 -5.86
CA ALA A 53 11.09 3.31 -5.55
C ALA A 53 9.97 2.73 -4.69
N VAL A 54 9.53 3.44 -3.64
CA VAL A 54 8.40 3.03 -2.79
C VAL A 54 7.12 2.90 -3.63
N ALA A 55 6.89 3.82 -4.56
CA ALA A 55 5.78 3.70 -5.51
C ALA A 55 5.93 2.45 -6.40
N GLY A 56 7.10 2.23 -7.00
CA GLY A 56 7.35 1.03 -7.83
C GLY A 56 7.08 -0.28 -7.08
N TYR A 57 7.61 -0.42 -5.86
CA TYR A 57 7.38 -1.58 -5.00
C TYR A 57 5.92 -1.73 -4.57
N SER A 58 5.24 -0.63 -4.26
CA SER A 58 3.80 -0.65 -3.96
C SER A 58 2.94 -0.99 -5.18
N GLY A 59 3.39 -0.67 -6.40
CA GLY A 59 2.74 -1.10 -7.64
C GLY A 59 2.90 -2.60 -7.87
N GLN A 60 4.09 -3.14 -7.57
CA GLN A 60 4.37 -4.56 -7.69
C GLN A 60 3.52 -5.40 -6.72
N SER A 61 3.27 -4.93 -5.50
CA SER A 61 2.39 -5.64 -4.55
C SER A 61 0.93 -5.72 -5.04
N SER A 62 0.46 -4.68 -5.74
CA SER A 62 -0.84 -4.69 -6.42
C SER A 62 -0.87 -5.70 -7.57
N ALA A 63 0.22 -5.81 -8.34
CA ALA A 63 0.37 -6.79 -9.42
C ALA A 63 0.38 -8.24 -8.89
N LEU A 64 1.00 -8.49 -7.74
CA LEU A 64 0.97 -9.80 -7.07
C LEU A 64 -0.39 -10.11 -6.39
N ARG A 65 -1.41 -9.24 -6.53
CA ARG A 65 -2.73 -9.39 -5.89
C ARG A 65 -2.67 -9.57 -4.37
N LEU A 66 -1.55 -9.25 -3.75
CA LEU A 66 -1.45 -9.20 -2.30
C LEU A 66 -2.30 -8.02 -1.86
N ARG A 67 -3.37 -8.30 -1.10
CA ARG A 67 -4.26 -7.27 -0.56
C ARG A 67 -4.01 -7.14 0.94
N PRO A 68 -2.89 -6.53 1.36
CA PRO A 68 -2.53 -6.43 2.76
C PRO A 68 -3.56 -5.62 3.56
N PHE A 69 -4.32 -4.73 2.91
CA PHE A 69 -5.34 -3.90 3.54
C PHE A 69 -6.78 -4.37 3.30
N ASP A 70 -6.99 -5.46 2.56
CA ASP A 70 -8.32 -6.08 2.44
C ASP A 70 -8.52 -6.98 3.67
N ASN A 71 -9.77 -7.36 3.96
CA ASN A 71 -10.04 -8.35 5.00
C ASN A 71 -9.27 -9.63 4.65
N ALA A 72 -8.13 -9.81 5.32
CA ALA A 72 -7.21 -10.86 4.97
C ALA A 72 -7.94 -12.22 5.04
N PRO A 73 -7.67 -13.14 4.09
CA PRO A 73 -8.32 -14.44 4.03
C PRO A 73 -8.29 -15.16 5.38
N TRP A 74 -7.19 -15.04 6.15
CA TRP A 74 -7.04 -15.61 7.50
C TRP A 74 -8.12 -15.18 8.49
N ARG A 75 -8.67 -13.95 8.39
CA ARG A 75 -9.79 -13.52 9.24
C ARG A 75 -11.10 -14.21 8.86
N ARG A 76 -11.32 -14.52 7.58
CA ARG A 76 -12.48 -15.31 7.15
C ARG A 76 -12.34 -16.76 7.60
N VAL A 77 -11.19 -17.39 7.37
CA VAL A 77 -10.98 -18.79 7.75
C VAL A 77 -11.07 -18.97 9.26
N ARG A 78 -10.55 -18.03 10.06
CA ARG A 78 -10.68 -18.06 11.53
C ARG A 78 -12.14 -17.98 12.00
N LYS A 79 -12.99 -17.21 11.31
CA LYS A 79 -14.43 -17.18 11.61
C LYS A 79 -15.09 -18.52 11.29
N THR A 80 -14.76 -19.12 10.16
CA THR A 80 -15.31 -20.44 9.77
C THR A 80 -14.96 -21.52 10.81
N TYR A 81 -13.72 -21.58 11.29
CA TYR A 81 -13.34 -22.53 12.35
C TYR A 81 -13.99 -22.25 13.71
N SER A 82 -14.27 -20.98 14.03
CA SER A 82 -14.97 -20.62 15.26
C SER A 82 -16.45 -21.01 15.23
N GLU A 83 -17.11 -20.90 14.07
CA GLU A 83 -18.50 -21.32 13.89
C GLU A 83 -18.65 -22.85 13.88
N GLU A 84 -17.70 -23.57 13.28
CA GLU A 84 -17.66 -25.04 13.29
C GLU A 84 -17.49 -25.60 14.72
N LYS A 85 -16.60 -25.01 15.54
CA LYS A 85 -16.46 -25.39 16.96
C LYS A 85 -17.70 -25.11 17.80
N ALA A 86 -18.42 -24.03 17.50
CA ALA A 86 -19.66 -23.72 18.19
C ALA A 86 -20.76 -24.73 17.82
N SER A 87 -20.88 -25.08 16.54
CA SER A 87 -21.83 -26.07 16.05
C SER A 87 -21.59 -27.47 16.61
N SER A 88 -20.33 -27.93 16.70
CA SER A 88 -20.01 -29.26 17.22
C SER A 88 -20.27 -29.39 18.73
N SER A 89 -20.23 -28.28 19.48
CA SER A 89 -20.55 -28.27 20.92
C SER A 89 -22.05 -28.32 21.26
N VAL A 90 -22.92 -28.15 20.26
CA VAL A 90 -24.37 -28.21 20.40
C VAL A 90 -24.89 -29.62 20.08
N VAL A 91 -24.24 -30.34 19.16
CA VAL A 91 -24.61 -31.71 18.77
C VAL A 91 -24.23 -32.75 19.84
N ASP A 92 -23.20 -32.50 20.64
CA ASP A 92 -22.76 -33.40 21.72
C ASP A 92 -23.64 -33.32 23.00
N LYS A 93 -24.74 -32.56 22.98
CA LYS A 93 -25.62 -32.34 24.14
C LYS A 93 -27.06 -32.89 23.98
N GLU A 94 -27.36 -33.56 22.87
CA GLU A 94 -28.61 -34.32 22.68
C GLU A 94 -28.38 -35.82 22.91
#